data_AF-A0A7S2DUS7-F1
#
_entry.id   AF-A0A7S2DUS7-F1
#
_cell.length_a   1.000
_cell.length_b   1.000
_cell.length_c   1.000
_cell.angle_alpha   90.00
_cell.angle_beta   90.00
_cell.angle_gamma   90.00
#
_symmetry.space_group_name_H-M   'P 1'
#
loop_
_entity.id
_entity.type
_entity.pdbx_description
1 polymer ?
#
loop_
_entity_poly.entity_id
_entity_poly.type
_entity_poly.pdbx_seq_one_letter_code
_entity_poly.pdbx_strand_id
1 'polypeptide(L)'
;MVMVAIGIILARTTLGEDGQAIMPIVGHIPSGLPEFRLPWDSPAVEHLMYRSSHRQREFVLGGAMLALTSFLSTYATAKKQAMSHNYRLDASQEVFALGVAGGAGSCFPS
;
A
#
# COMPACT_ATOMS: atom_id res chain seq x y z
N MET A 1 1.74 10.26 -17.75
CA MET A 1 1.28 11.64 -17.54
C MET A 1 0.19 12.04 -18.53
N VAL A 2 0.48 12.09 -19.84
CA VAL A 2 -0.52 12.47 -20.88
C VAL A 2 -1.78 11.58 -20.86
N MET A 3 -1.63 10.26 -20.77
CA MET A 3 -2.75 9.30 -20.68
C MET A 3 -3.65 9.56 -19.46
N VAL A 4 -3.06 9.85 -18.30
CA VAL A 4 -3.80 10.13 -17.06
C VAL A 4 -4.60 11.42 -17.20
N ALA A 5 -3.98 12.47 -17.76
CA ALA A 5 -4.65 13.75 -17.99
C ALA A 5 -5.84 13.60 -18.96
N ILE A 6 -5.65 12.90 -20.09
CA ILE A 6 -6.73 12.64 -21.06
C ILE A 6 -7.87 11.85 -20.40
N GLY A 7 -7.54 10.82 -19.60
CA GLY A 7 -8.54 10.04 -18.87
C GLY A 7 -9.37 10.89 -17.90
N ILE A 8 -8.74 11.82 -17.16
CA ILE A 8 -9.45 12.75 -16.27
C ILE A 8 -10.35 13.70 -17.07
N ILE A 9 -9.87 14.22 -18.20
CA ILE A 9 -10.64 15.13 -19.06
C ILE A 9 -11.87 14.41 -19.63
N LEU A 10 -11.70 13.20 -20.19
CA LEU A 10 -12.79 12.38 -20.72
C LEU A 10 -13.80 11.98 -19.62
N ALA A 11 -13.30 11.62 -18.43
CA ALA A 11 -14.16 11.33 -17.30
C ALA A 11 -15.00 12.55 -16.92
N ARG A 12 -14.41 13.76 -16.93
CA ARG A 12 -15.10 15.03 -16.64
C ARG A 12 -16.15 15.40 -17.69
N THR A 13 -15.89 15.18 -18.97
CA THR A 13 -16.83 15.51 -20.05
C THR A 13 -18.01 14.53 -20.14
N THR A 14 -17.93 13.39 -19.47
CA THR A 14 -18.96 12.33 -19.48
C THR A 14 -19.81 12.34 -18.19
N LEU A 15 -19.67 13.35 -17.32
CA LEU A 15 -20.62 13.55 -16.23
C LEU A 15 -21.96 14.04 -16.82
N GLY A 16 -23.04 13.31 -16.56
CA GLY A 16 -24.39 13.73 -16.96
C GLY A 16 -24.85 14.98 -16.21
N GLU A 17 -25.85 15.67 -16.76
CA GLU A 17 -26.43 16.92 -16.24
C GLU A 17 -26.99 16.80 -14.80
N ASP A 18 -27.22 15.58 -14.32
CA ASP A 18 -27.72 15.26 -12.97
C ASP A 18 -26.63 15.17 -11.88
N GLY A 19 -25.36 15.43 -12.21
CA GLY A 19 -24.24 15.36 -11.26
C GLY A 19 -23.87 13.94 -10.80
N GLN A 20 -24.55 12.91 -11.34
CA GLN A 20 -24.26 11.50 -11.13
C GLN A 20 -23.16 11.06 -12.11
N ALA A 21 -22.07 10.51 -11.59
CA ALA A 21 -20.98 10.02 -12.42
C ALA A 21 -21.41 8.72 -13.13
N ILE A 22 -21.37 8.70 -14.46
CA ILE A 22 -21.63 7.51 -15.30
C ILE A 22 -20.54 6.43 -15.07
N MET A 23 -19.39 6.84 -14.51
CA MET A 23 -18.22 6.01 -14.24
C MET A 23 -17.83 6.11 -12.75
N PRO A 24 -17.40 5.01 -12.09
CA PRO A 24 -16.86 5.09 -10.74
C PRO A 24 -15.66 6.05 -10.69
N ILE A 25 -15.78 7.10 -9.87
CA ILE A 25 -14.74 8.10 -9.65
C ILE A 25 -13.96 7.80 -8.36
N VAL A 26 -12.69 8.22 -8.33
CA VAL A 26 -11.72 7.97 -7.23
C VAL A 26 -12.13 8.61 -5.90
N GLY A 27 -13.07 9.57 -5.91
CA GLY A 27 -13.54 10.28 -4.71
C GLY A 27 -12.61 11.44 -4.31
N HIS A 28 -12.68 11.85 -3.05
CA HIS A 28 -11.88 12.95 -2.51
C HIS A 28 -10.47 12.45 -2.15
N ILE A 29 -9.44 13.15 -2.64
CA ILE A 29 -8.05 12.90 -2.28
C ILE A 29 -7.65 14.00 -1.28
N PRO A 30 -7.31 13.66 -0.02
CA PRO A 30 -6.93 14.66 0.96
C PRO A 30 -5.66 15.39 0.53
N SER A 31 -5.63 16.70 0.75
CA SER A 31 -4.46 17.52 0.45
C SER A 31 -3.49 17.56 1.63
N GLY A 32 -2.22 17.27 1.39
CA GLY A 32 -1.16 17.38 2.40
C GLY A 32 -0.57 16.02 2.81
N LEU A 33 0.28 16.05 3.85
CA LEU A 33 0.81 14.82 4.43
C LEU A 33 -0.19 14.24 5.45
N PRO A 34 -0.30 12.91 5.55
CA PRO A 34 -1.10 12.28 6.59
C PRO A 34 -0.55 12.60 7.98
N GLU A 35 -1.46 12.74 8.94
CA GLU A 35 -1.10 12.92 10.35
C GLU A 35 -0.42 11.65 10.87
N PHE A 36 0.57 11.81 11.75
CA PHE A 36 1.17 10.68 12.45
C PHE A 36 0.14 10.08 13.43
N ARG A 37 -0.19 8.79 13.26
CA ARG A 37 -1.06 8.03 14.17
C ARG A 37 -0.52 6.64 14.38
N LEU A 38 -0.55 6.17 15.64
CA LEU A 38 -0.10 4.81 15.94
C LEU A 38 -1.09 3.78 15.40
N PRO A 39 -0.63 2.67 14.81
CA PRO A 39 -1.48 1.72 14.10
C PRO A 39 -2.52 1.03 15.00
N TRP A 40 -2.24 0.93 16.31
CA TRP A 40 -3.14 0.35 17.31
C TRP A 40 -4.29 1.27 17.73
N ASP A 41 -4.21 2.56 17.44
CA ASP A 41 -5.27 3.55 17.73
C ASP A 41 -6.35 3.58 16.62
N SER A 42 -6.31 2.61 15.69
CA SER A 42 -7.29 2.50 14.63
C SER A 42 -8.48 1.62 15.06
N PRO A 43 -9.73 2.01 14.74
CA PRO A 43 -10.92 1.20 15.05
C PRO A 43 -10.90 -0.17 14.35
N ALA A 44 -10.12 -0.30 13.27
CA ALA A 44 -9.88 -1.56 12.58
C ALA A 44 -9.09 -2.56 13.44
N VAL A 45 -8.09 -2.09 14.19
CA VAL A 45 -7.27 -2.95 15.06
C VAL A 45 -8.02 -3.32 16.34
N GLU A 46 -8.85 -2.43 16.88
CA GLU A 46 -9.73 -2.74 18.02
C GLU A 46 -10.68 -3.91 17.69
N HIS A 47 -11.29 -3.89 16.50
CA HIS A 47 -12.16 -4.97 16.04
C HIS A 47 -11.43 -6.30 15.85
N LEU A 48 -10.15 -6.23 15.50
CA LEU A 48 -9.30 -7.39 15.24
C LEU A 48 -8.78 -7.99 16.56
N MET A 49 -8.48 -7.18 17.56
CA MET A 49 -8.03 -7.65 18.88
C MET A 49 -9.16 -8.22 19.74
N TYR A 50 -10.33 -7.57 19.79
CA TYR A 50 -11.33 -7.87 20.82
C TYR A 50 -12.38 -8.92 20.42
N ARG A 51 -12.55 -9.19 19.11
CA ARG A 51 -13.79 -9.82 18.62
C ARG A 51 -13.68 -11.30 18.23
N SER A 52 -12.52 -11.82 17.82
CA SER A 52 -12.39 -13.25 17.46
C SER A 52 -10.94 -13.71 17.23
N SER A 53 -10.56 -14.83 17.85
CA SER A 53 -9.27 -15.50 17.63
C SER A 53 -9.07 -16.00 16.18
N HIS A 54 -10.17 -16.29 15.46
CA HIS A 54 -10.09 -16.78 14.07
C HIS A 54 -9.57 -15.70 13.11
N ARG A 55 -10.09 -14.47 13.23
CA ARG A 55 -9.74 -13.34 12.36
C ARG A 55 -8.29 -12.90 12.55
N GLN A 56 -7.75 -13.03 13.75
CA GLN A 56 -6.32 -12.77 14.02
C GLN A 56 -5.42 -13.75 13.26
N ARG A 57 -5.77 -15.04 13.23
CA ARG A 57 -4.99 -16.05 12.50
C ARG A 57 -5.02 -15.81 11.00
N GLU A 58 -6.18 -15.47 10.44
CA GLU A 58 -6.31 -15.10 9.02
C GLU A 58 -5.49 -13.85 8.69
N PHE A 59 -5.55 -12.82 9.54
CA PHE A 59 -4.79 -11.60 9.36
C PHE A 59 -3.27 -11.83 9.42
N VAL A 60 -2.80 -12.60 10.41
CA VAL A 60 -1.37 -12.94 10.55
C VAL A 60 -0.90 -13.78 9.36
N LEU A 61 -1.70 -14.76 8.92
CA LEU A 61 -1.35 -15.59 7.77
C LEU A 61 -1.32 -14.77 6.47
N GLY A 62 -2.32 -13.91 6.25
CA GLY A 62 -2.37 -12.99 5.12
C GLY A 62 -1.21 -12.00 5.12
N GLY A 63 -0.91 -11.41 6.27
CA GLY A 63 0.23 -10.52 6.46
C GLY A 63 1.58 -11.22 6.20
N ALA A 64 1.75 -12.45 6.67
CA ALA A 64 2.96 -13.23 6.42
C ALA A 64 3.16 -13.56 4.93
N MET A 65 2.08 -13.93 4.23
CA MET A 65 2.12 -14.16 2.78
C MET A 65 2.44 -12.86 2.03
N LEU A 66 1.79 -11.75 2.38
CA LEU A 66 2.07 -10.44 1.79
C LEU A 66 3.52 -10.00 2.02
N ALA A 67 4.05 -10.15 3.24
CA ALA A 67 5.42 -9.83 3.56
C ALA A 67 6.41 -10.67 2.74
N LEU A 68 6.15 -11.98 2.61
CA LEU A 68 6.97 -12.88 1.81
C LEU A 68 6.94 -12.51 0.32
N THR A 69 5.77 -12.27 -0.25
CA THR A 69 5.61 -11.88 -1.66
C THR A 69 6.27 -10.53 -1.95
N SER A 70 6.06 -9.54 -1.08
CA SER A 70 6.67 -8.21 -1.20
C SER A 70 8.20 -8.29 -1.14
N PHE A 71 8.74 -9.05 -0.18
CA PHE A 71 10.18 -9.29 -0.08
C PHE A 71 10.74 -9.98 -1.33
N LEU A 72 10.12 -11.08 -1.77
CA LEU A 72 10.58 -11.81 -2.96
C LEU A 72 10.53 -10.95 -4.23
N SER A 73 9.48 -10.16 -4.41
CA SER A 73 9.34 -9.26 -5.57
C SER A 73 10.41 -8.16 -5.57
N THR A 74 10.63 -7.54 -4.41
CA THR A 74 11.65 -6.50 -4.23
C THR A 74 13.05 -7.08 -4.41
N TYR A 75 13.35 -8.20 -3.75
CA TYR A 75 14.65 -8.88 -3.83
C TYR A 75 14.95 -9.37 -5.26
N ALA A 76 13.98 -9.92 -5.98
CA ALA A 76 14.15 -10.32 -7.37
C ALA A 76 14.50 -9.14 -8.28
N THR A 77 13.82 -8.00 -8.07
CA THR A 77 14.08 -6.76 -8.82
C THR A 77 15.46 -6.19 -8.49
N ALA A 78 15.80 -6.11 -7.20
CA ALA A 78 17.09 -5.64 -6.73
C ALA A 78 18.23 -6.54 -7.22
N LYS A 79 18.08 -7.87 -7.15
CA LYS A 79 19.08 -8.82 -7.65
C LYS A 79 19.30 -8.71 -9.15
N LYS A 80 18.23 -8.53 -9.93
CA LYS A 80 18.34 -8.27 -11.38
C LYS A 80 19.17 -7.02 -11.66
N GLN A 81 18.93 -5.96 -10.88
CA GLN A 81 19.69 -4.72 -11.00
C GLN A 81 21.14 -4.87 -10.54
N ALA A 82 21.39 -5.64 -9.48
CA ALA A 82 22.71 -5.96 -8.93
C ALA A 82 23.61 -6.70 -9.92
N MET A 83 23.05 -7.70 -10.61
CA MET A 83 23.75 -8.40 -11.68
C MET A 83 24.09 -7.47 -12.85
N SER A 84 23.22 -6.50 -13.16
CA SER A 84 23.48 -5.51 -14.21
C SER A 84 24.55 -4.48 -13.84
N HIS A 85 24.76 -4.22 -12.54
CA HIS A 85 25.66 -3.16 -12.05
C HIS A 85 26.85 -3.70 -11.24
N ASN A 86 27.07 -5.02 -11.25
CA ASN A 86 28.17 -5.72 -10.56
C ASN A 86 28.32 -5.39 -9.07
N TYR A 87 27.21 -5.19 -8.35
CA TYR A 87 27.23 -5.03 -6.88
C TYR A 87 26.67 -6.28 -6.18
N ARG A 88 27.04 -6.49 -4.92
CA ARG A 88 26.56 -7.61 -4.10
C ARG A 88 25.37 -7.15 -3.25
N LEU A 89 24.27 -7.91 -3.30
CA LEU A 89 23.06 -7.65 -2.53
C LEU A 89 23.05 -8.56 -1.29
N ASP A 90 22.79 -7.99 -0.11
CA ASP A 90 22.61 -8.74 1.14
C ASP A 90 21.12 -8.90 1.44
N ALA A 91 20.62 -10.14 1.37
CA ALA A 91 19.23 -10.45 1.62
C ALA A 91 18.78 -10.08 3.05
N SER A 92 19.66 -10.17 4.05
CA SER A 92 19.29 -9.91 5.44
C SER A 92 19.02 -8.43 5.67
N GLN A 93 19.84 -7.57 5.06
CA GLN A 93 19.66 -6.12 5.11
C GLN A 93 18.40 -5.69 4.37
N GLU A 94 18.09 -6.30 3.22
CA GLU A 94 16.87 -6.02 2.45
C GLU A 94 15.60 -6.38 3.23
N VAL A 95 15.54 -7.56 3.88
CA VAL A 95 14.39 -7.94 4.73
C VAL A 95 14.21 -6.95 5.88
N PHE A 96 15.30 -6.61 6.56
CA PHE A 96 15.26 -5.69 7.69
C PHE A 96 14.80 -4.29 7.26
N ALA A 97 15.36 -3.77 6.16
CA ALA A 97 14.97 -2.48 5.61
C ALA A 97 13.48 -2.44 5.22
N LEU A 98 12.99 -3.50 4.57
CA LEU A 98 11.57 -3.63 4.21
C LEU A 98 10.67 -3.64 5.47
N GLY A 99 11.08 -4.38 6.51
CA GLY A 99 10.36 -4.44 7.78
C GLY A 99 10.28 -3.09 8.49
N VAL A 100 11.41 -2.37 8.56
CA VAL A 100 11.46 -1.02 9.15
C VAL A 100 10.63 -0.03 8.33
N ALA A 101 10.69 -0.09 7.00
CA ALA A 101 9.89 0.76 6.13
C ALA A 101 8.39 0.52 6.29
N GLY A 102 7.97 -0.75 6.36
CA GLY A 102 6.59 -1.13 6.62
C GLY A 102 6.10 -0.71 8.01
N GLY A 103 6.94 -0.91 9.03
CA GLY A 103 6.65 -0.47 10.40
C GLY A 103 6.51 1.04 10.52
N ALA A 104 7.44 1.81 9.96
CA ALA A 104 7.37 3.28 9.93
C ALA A 104 6.16 3.76 9.11
N GLY A 105 5.90 3.14 7.96
CA GLY A 105 4.75 3.46 7.10
C GLY A 105 3.41 3.21 7.78
N SER A 106 3.32 2.21 8.67
CA SER A 106 2.09 1.93 9.42
C SER A 106 1.66 3.06 10.36
N CYS A 107 2.56 4.00 10.66
CA CYS A 107 2.27 5.17 11.47
C CYS A 107 1.66 6.35 10.68
N PHE A 108 1.53 6.20 9.36
CA PHE A 108 0.99 7.22 8.46
C PHE A 108 -0.24 6.66 7.74
N PRO A 109 -1.42 6.73 8.37
CA PRO A 109 -2.67 6.31 7.73
C PRO A 109 -2.99 7.21 6.54
N SER A 110 -3.25 6.60 5.39
CA SER A 110 -3.67 7.25 4.14
C SER A 110 -5.18 7.22 3.95
#